data_AF-A0A841GT62-F1
#
_entry.id   AF-A0A841GT62-F1
#
_cell.length_a   1.000
_cell.length_b   1.000
_cell.length_c   1.000
_cell.angle_alpha   90.00
_cell.angle_beta   90.00
_cell.angle_gamma   90.00
#
_symmetry.space_group_name_H-M   'P 1'
#
loop_
_entity.id
_entity.type
_entity.pdbx_description
1 polymer ?
#
loop_
_entity_poly.entity_id
_entity_poly.type
_entity_poly.pdbx_seq_one_letter_code
_entity_poly.pdbx_strand_id
1 'polypeptide(L)'
;MKKIIFILFVIITTTFFANQFEIRLPAYDKENGVYQIYTFEYPDKLEVTVVFWDEDHPSLFIDFIYDIYRFFKWGRFYDIETFFILDDRVIFEDDYCNSQSYFQTENLHNYKELSTDVFENDGEKLVIYVSTWNHMFSNKPLPNTNYITYFPTNLVGTRRDVEQFFSWHKNKKLITTFVLTLIVFLFFVLTVFFKKKSKSKVIFKVLTTFTIFLISLLNSSGVEFLIVAGLFFGMLGDFLLEFEDKFLHGMVSFLIGHIFYLLSFLMKFGLPNILVFFIILSILLILYFVILFKKSKNFKIPILIYTIAIGIMFSFTFSPAFKDIYYLRFMLPLAGGLFVFSDFLIAIEKFVRKIKYSEIIILGTYFLAQLIIALSTIF
;
A
#
# COMPACT_ATOMS: atom_id res chain seq x y z
N MET A 1 -31.70 7.16 24.56
CA MET A 1 -31.54 8.63 24.76
C MET A 1 -30.13 9.02 25.20
N LYS A 2 -29.58 8.58 26.33
CA LYS A 2 -28.22 9.00 26.80
C LYS A 2 -27.07 8.75 25.79
N LYS A 3 -27.03 7.59 25.11
CA LYS A 3 -26.03 7.32 24.05
C LYS A 3 -26.19 8.20 22.82
N ILE A 4 -27.43 8.51 22.43
CA ILE A 4 -27.74 9.37 21.27
C ILE A 4 -27.38 10.83 21.58
N ILE A 5 -27.65 11.28 22.81
CA ILE A 5 -27.26 12.62 23.29
C ILE A 5 -25.73 12.73 23.38
N PHE A 6 -25.03 11.70 23.86
CA PHE A 6 -23.56 11.68 23.87
C PHE A 6 -22.96 11.74 22.46
N ILE A 7 -23.51 10.95 21.52
CA ILE A 7 -23.07 10.96 20.11
C ILE A 7 -23.36 12.33 19.46
N LEU A 8 -24.54 12.91 19.68
CA LEU A 8 -24.88 14.25 19.17
C LEU A 8 -24.00 15.35 19.79
N PHE A 9 -23.68 15.25 21.09
CA PHE A 9 -22.80 16.19 21.76
C PHE A 9 -21.38 16.13 21.17
N VAL A 10 -20.82 14.93 21.02
CA VAL A 10 -19.51 14.72 20.38
C VAL A 10 -19.51 15.20 18.93
N ILE A 11 -20.58 15.00 18.15
CA ILE A 11 -20.68 15.48 16.76
C ILE A 11 -20.75 17.01 16.69
N ILE A 12 -21.45 17.67 17.62
CA ILE A 12 -21.62 19.13 17.64
C ILE A 12 -20.35 19.83 18.16
N THR A 13 -19.63 19.26 19.13
CA THR A 13 -18.38 19.85 19.64
C THR A 13 -17.20 19.62 18.66
N THR A 14 -17.13 18.46 18.02
CA THR A 14 -16.13 18.19 16.96
C THR A 14 -16.26 19.13 15.75
N THR A 15 -17.49 19.57 15.40
CA THR A 15 -17.68 20.58 14.34
C THR A 15 -17.27 22.00 14.76
N PHE A 16 -17.23 22.29 16.07
CA PHE A 16 -16.82 23.60 16.58
C PHE A 16 -15.29 23.74 16.61
N PHE A 17 -14.55 22.65 16.89
CA PHE A 17 -13.09 22.63 16.95
C PHE A 17 -12.38 22.31 15.62
N ALA A 18 -13.04 21.59 14.69
CA ALA A 18 -12.51 21.37 13.34
C ALA A 18 -12.31 22.69 12.55
N ASN A 19 -12.85 23.81 13.05
CA ASN A 19 -12.65 25.14 12.49
C ASN A 19 -11.62 26.00 13.24
N GLN A 20 -10.87 25.47 14.21
CA GLN A 20 -9.95 26.27 15.03
C GLN A 20 -8.48 26.22 14.61
N PHE A 21 -8.07 25.27 13.76
CA PHE A 21 -6.69 25.19 13.31
C PHE A 21 -6.57 24.66 11.89
N GLU A 22 -5.40 24.91 11.29
CA GLU A 22 -4.97 24.30 10.04
C GLU A 22 -3.50 23.90 10.10
N ILE A 23 -3.14 22.88 9.35
CA ILE A 23 -1.76 22.38 9.27
C ILE A 23 -1.18 22.77 7.92
N ARG A 24 -0.02 23.42 7.92
CA ARG A 24 0.69 23.80 6.70
C ARG A 24 1.97 22.98 6.56
N LEU A 25 2.03 22.17 5.50
CA LEU A 25 3.17 21.34 5.14
C LEU A 25 3.92 21.96 3.94
N PRO A 26 5.26 21.98 3.92
CA PRO A 26 6.01 22.41 2.74
C PRO A 26 5.60 21.67 1.47
N ALA A 27 5.35 22.40 0.38
CA ALA A 27 4.79 21.83 -0.84
C ALA A 27 5.72 20.81 -1.54
N TYR A 28 7.03 20.90 -1.29
CA TYR A 28 8.00 19.92 -1.78
C TYR A 28 7.95 18.59 -1.03
N ASP A 29 7.30 18.54 0.13
CA ASP A 29 7.12 17.34 0.95
C ASP A 29 5.72 16.72 0.81
N LYS A 30 4.99 17.11 -0.24
CA LYS A 30 3.64 16.61 -0.49
C LYS A 30 3.56 15.07 -0.49
N GLU A 31 4.65 14.39 -0.86
CA GLU A 31 4.71 12.93 -0.94
C GLU A 31 4.63 12.23 0.43
N ASN A 32 5.15 12.89 1.47
CA ASN A 32 5.08 12.44 2.87
C ASN A 32 4.02 13.18 3.68
N GLY A 33 3.16 13.93 2.99
CA GLY A 33 2.20 14.81 3.62
C GLY A 33 1.18 14.11 4.51
N VAL A 34 0.31 14.93 5.11
CA VAL A 34 -0.69 14.45 6.06
C VAL A 34 -1.65 13.46 5.38
N TYR A 35 -1.66 12.22 5.88
CA TYR A 35 -2.60 11.18 5.49
C TYR A 35 -3.97 11.42 6.12
N GLN A 36 -4.02 11.55 7.46
CA GLN A 36 -5.24 11.74 8.22
C GLN A 36 -4.98 12.56 9.48
N ILE A 37 -5.99 13.33 9.92
CA ILE A 37 -5.95 14.10 11.17
C ILE A 37 -7.09 13.62 12.05
N TYR A 38 -6.74 13.11 13.22
CA TYR A 38 -7.66 12.69 14.27
C TYR A 38 -7.70 13.76 15.37
N THR A 39 -8.88 14.01 15.90
CA THR A 39 -9.07 14.89 17.05
C THR A 39 -9.75 14.16 18.20
N PHE A 40 -9.38 14.49 19.43
CA PHE A 40 -10.07 13.99 20.62
C PHE A 40 -10.18 15.08 21.67
N GLU A 41 -11.41 15.32 22.12
CA GLU A 41 -11.73 16.41 23.04
C GLU A 41 -11.74 15.89 24.49
N TYR A 42 -10.85 16.45 25.30
CA TYR A 42 -10.88 16.34 26.75
C TYR A 42 -11.59 17.58 27.33
N PRO A 43 -12.01 17.55 28.61
CA PRO A 43 -12.65 18.70 29.25
C PRO A 43 -11.82 19.99 29.25
N ASP A 44 -10.49 19.89 29.17
CA ASP A 44 -9.53 20.98 29.35
C ASP A 44 -8.59 21.19 28.15
N LYS A 45 -8.61 20.30 27.16
CA LYS A 45 -7.72 20.34 25.99
C LYS A 45 -8.27 19.55 24.80
N LEU A 46 -7.86 19.95 23.60
CA LEU A 46 -8.04 19.20 22.36
C LEU A 46 -6.74 18.46 22.02
N GLU A 47 -6.78 17.15 21.92
CA GLU A 47 -5.67 16.34 21.39
C GLU A 47 -5.81 16.25 19.86
N VAL A 48 -4.76 16.63 19.14
CA VAL A 48 -4.68 16.52 17.70
C VAL A 48 -3.59 15.51 17.36
N THR A 49 -3.97 14.41 16.72
CA THR A 49 -3.05 13.39 16.24
C THR A 49 -3.01 13.44 14.71
N VAL A 50 -1.82 13.66 14.16
CA VAL A 50 -1.58 13.76 12.73
C VAL A 50 -0.86 12.50 12.27
N VAL A 51 -1.42 11.83 11.27
CA VAL A 51 -0.81 10.67 10.63
C VAL A 51 -0.20 11.13 9.32
N PHE A 52 1.10 10.93 9.17
CA PHE A 52 1.86 11.24 7.96
C PHE A 52 2.15 9.96 7.17
N TRP A 53 2.28 10.07 5.85
CA TRP A 53 2.47 8.91 4.98
C TRP A 53 3.77 8.16 5.26
N ASP A 54 4.87 8.89 5.39
CA ASP A 54 6.20 8.36 5.65
C ASP A 54 7.12 9.46 6.17
N GLU A 55 8.31 9.14 6.67
CA GLU A 55 9.28 10.07 7.23
C GLU A 55 10.60 9.94 6.47
N ASP A 56 10.70 10.63 5.34
CA ASP A 56 11.82 10.44 4.41
C ASP A 56 13.10 11.06 4.96
N HIS A 57 14.04 10.21 5.40
CA HIS A 57 15.35 10.69 5.78
C HIS A 57 16.05 11.32 4.55
N PRO A 58 16.78 12.45 4.69
CA PRO A 58 17.45 13.12 3.55
C PRO A 58 18.46 12.27 2.76
N SER A 59 18.77 11.06 3.24
CA SER A 59 19.66 10.10 2.61
C SER A 59 18.87 8.83 2.31
N LEU A 60 18.67 8.54 1.03
CA LEU A 60 17.92 7.38 0.52
C LEU A 60 18.35 6.03 1.13
N PHE A 61 19.64 5.87 1.46
CA PHE A 61 20.12 4.62 2.06
C PHE A 61 19.75 4.51 3.54
N ILE A 62 19.86 5.62 4.26
CA ILE A 62 19.51 5.67 5.68
C ILE A 62 18.00 5.52 5.82
N ASP A 63 17.25 6.18 4.96
CA ASP A 63 15.80 6.13 4.83
C ASP A 63 15.28 4.69 4.76
N PHE A 64 15.73 3.94 3.75
CA PHE A 64 15.37 2.52 3.59
C PHE A 64 15.67 1.66 4.84
N ILE A 65 16.81 1.89 5.50
CA ILE A 65 17.17 1.16 6.72
C ILE A 65 16.31 1.60 7.91
N TYR A 66 15.97 2.88 7.96
CA TYR A 66 15.15 3.49 9.00
C TYR A 66 13.71 3.01 8.91
N ASP A 67 13.14 2.86 7.71
CA ASP A 67 11.80 2.29 7.52
C ASP A 67 11.71 0.85 7.99
N ILE A 68 12.72 0.04 7.65
CA ILE A 68 12.81 -1.34 8.16
C ILE A 68 12.88 -1.33 9.68
N TYR A 69 13.71 -0.46 10.25
CA TYR A 69 13.82 -0.31 11.69
C TYR A 69 12.50 0.11 12.35
N ARG A 70 11.80 1.12 11.82
CA ARG A 70 10.51 1.62 12.33
C ARG A 70 9.42 0.55 12.20
N PHE A 71 9.40 -0.18 11.08
CA PHE A 71 8.48 -1.28 10.87
C PHE A 71 8.59 -2.33 11.97
N PHE A 72 9.81 -2.68 12.42
CA PHE A 72 10.00 -3.66 13.50
C PHE A 72 9.93 -3.06 14.91
N LYS A 73 10.36 -1.81 15.11
CA LYS A 73 10.36 -1.18 16.44
C LYS A 73 8.99 -0.65 16.84
N TRP A 74 8.30 0.02 15.92
CA TRP A 74 7.02 0.70 16.18
C TRP A 74 5.83 0.00 15.56
N GLY A 75 6.08 -0.94 14.66
CA GLY A 75 5.03 -1.71 14.02
C GLY A 75 4.32 -0.96 12.91
N ARG A 76 4.85 0.16 12.41
CA ARG A 76 4.17 1.03 11.44
C ARG A 76 5.16 1.62 10.45
N PHE A 77 4.65 1.94 9.26
CA PHE A 77 5.34 2.76 8.25
C PHE A 77 4.97 4.23 8.43
N TYR A 78 3.67 4.49 8.65
CA TYR A 78 3.15 5.81 8.95
C TYR A 78 3.82 6.41 10.18
N ASP A 79 4.15 7.70 10.06
CA ASP A 79 4.52 8.50 11.21
C ASP A 79 3.27 9.10 11.87
N ILE A 80 3.31 9.23 13.20
CA ILE A 80 2.16 9.63 14.01
C ILE A 80 2.65 10.62 15.05
N GLU A 81 2.26 11.88 14.88
CA GLU A 81 2.64 12.96 15.79
C GLU A 81 1.44 13.61 16.46
N THR A 82 1.68 14.19 17.64
CA THR A 82 0.58 14.61 18.51
C THR A 82 0.91 15.89 19.25
N PHE A 83 -0.03 16.82 19.22
CA PHE A 83 0.04 18.04 20.01
C PHE A 83 -1.33 18.32 20.65
N PHE A 84 -1.33 19.20 21.64
CA PHE A 84 -2.53 19.56 22.39
C PHE A 84 -2.82 21.05 22.25
N ILE A 85 -4.06 21.40 21.93
CA ILE A 85 -4.54 22.78 21.92
C ILE A 85 -5.38 23.00 23.18
N LEU A 86 -5.02 24.02 23.96
CA LEU A 86 -5.79 24.56 25.07
C LEU A 86 -6.26 25.98 24.70
N ASP A 87 -7.14 26.56 25.50
CA ASP A 87 -7.71 27.89 25.25
C ASP A 87 -6.63 28.99 25.08
N ASP A 88 -5.53 28.91 25.85
CA ASP A 88 -4.50 29.95 25.92
C ASP A 88 -3.14 29.53 25.35
N ARG A 89 -2.94 28.24 25.07
CA ARG A 89 -1.64 27.69 24.62
C ARG A 89 -1.76 26.41 23.80
N VAL A 90 -0.71 26.11 23.06
CA VAL A 90 -0.48 24.84 22.38
C VAL A 90 0.72 24.14 23.03
N ILE A 91 0.58 22.85 23.29
CA ILE A 91 1.59 22.00 23.91
C ILE A 91 2.07 20.97 22.89
N PHE A 92 3.37 20.96 22.64
CA PHE A 92 4.08 19.94 21.89
C PHE A 92 4.90 19.12 22.89
N GLU A 93 4.59 17.83 23.01
CA GLU A 93 5.25 16.98 24.02
C GLU A 93 6.67 16.59 23.61
N ASP A 94 6.85 16.23 22.34
CA ASP A 94 8.14 15.77 21.81
C ASP A 94 8.45 16.34 20.41
N ASP A 95 7.48 16.98 19.76
CA ASP A 95 7.51 17.19 18.31
C ASP A 95 7.72 18.67 17.93
N TYR A 96 8.27 19.53 18.81
CA TYR A 96 8.47 20.96 18.50
C TYR A 96 9.84 21.27 17.91
N CYS A 97 9.88 22.04 16.83
CA CYS A 97 11.11 22.51 16.22
C CYS A 97 11.06 24.02 15.95
N ASN A 98 12.14 24.72 16.29
CA ASN A 98 12.38 26.11 15.93
C ASN A 98 13.54 26.20 14.92
N SER A 99 13.41 25.46 13.82
CA SER A 99 14.40 25.43 12.74
C SER A 99 14.12 26.50 11.68
N GLN A 100 15.18 26.96 11.03
CA GLN A 100 15.10 27.74 9.79
C GLN A 100 15.33 26.88 8.53
N SER A 101 15.62 25.59 8.71
CA SER A 101 15.93 24.63 7.65
C SER A 101 15.13 23.33 7.84
N TYR A 102 14.46 22.90 6.77
CA TYR A 102 13.69 21.66 6.75
C TYR A 102 14.56 20.41 6.93
N PHE A 103 15.81 20.43 6.45
CA PHE A 103 16.73 19.29 6.45
C PHE A 103 17.60 19.21 7.71
N GLN A 104 17.12 19.71 8.85
CA GLN A 104 17.85 19.60 10.12
C GLN A 104 17.88 18.13 10.58
N THR A 105 19.04 17.65 11.03
CA THR A 105 19.22 16.25 11.48
C THR A 105 19.56 16.13 12.97
N GLU A 106 19.57 17.24 13.71
CA GLU A 106 19.90 17.31 15.14
C GLU A 106 18.73 17.91 15.93
N ASN A 107 18.63 17.65 17.23
CA ASN A 107 17.56 18.17 18.12
C ASN A 107 16.14 17.90 17.60
N LEU A 108 15.91 16.65 17.23
CA LEU A 108 14.68 16.16 16.58
C LEU A 108 13.53 15.86 17.55
N HIS A 109 13.71 16.15 18.84
CA HIS A 109 12.75 15.87 19.90
C HIS A 109 12.80 16.97 20.95
N ASN A 110 11.79 17.85 20.97
CA ASN A 110 11.73 18.94 21.95
C ASN A 110 10.31 19.16 22.46
N TYR A 111 10.21 19.31 23.78
CA TYR A 111 9.02 19.79 24.45
C TYR A 111 8.90 21.32 24.34
N LYS A 112 7.69 21.80 24.05
CA LYS A 112 7.40 23.24 24.09
C LYS A 112 5.94 23.53 24.39
N GLU A 113 5.71 24.47 25.31
CA GLU A 113 4.42 25.16 25.44
C GLU A 113 4.54 26.58 24.88
N LEU A 114 3.60 26.95 24.03
CA LEU A 114 3.53 28.27 23.39
C LEU A 114 2.14 28.84 23.55
N SER A 115 2.02 30.12 23.91
CA SER A 115 0.71 30.76 23.96
C SER A 115 0.13 30.92 22.55
N THR A 116 -1.20 30.90 22.43
CA THR A 116 -1.90 30.93 21.12
C THR A 116 -1.67 32.23 20.35
N ASP A 117 -1.27 33.30 21.03
CA ASP A 117 -0.94 34.62 20.47
C ASP A 117 0.35 34.65 19.63
N VAL A 118 1.27 33.69 19.84
CA VAL A 118 2.53 33.61 19.06
C VAL A 118 2.41 32.80 17.77
N PHE A 119 1.22 32.26 17.47
CA PHE A 119 0.94 31.56 16.23
C PHE A 119 0.39 32.52 15.18
N GLU A 120 0.69 32.23 13.93
CA GLU A 120 0.00 32.89 12.82
C GLU A 120 -1.47 32.49 12.83
N ASN A 121 -2.35 33.45 12.59
CA ASN A 121 -3.78 33.21 12.43
C ASN A 121 -4.17 33.47 10.97
N ASP A 122 -4.80 32.47 10.34
CA ASP A 122 -5.44 32.64 9.04
C ASP A 122 -6.96 32.73 9.25
N GLY A 123 -7.46 33.97 9.32
CA GLY A 123 -8.82 34.25 9.79
C GLY A 123 -8.96 33.95 11.28
N GLU A 124 -9.79 32.96 11.64
CA GLU A 124 -10.02 32.50 13.02
C GLU A 124 -9.26 31.18 13.34
N LYS A 125 -8.43 30.70 12.41
CA LYS A 125 -7.70 29.43 12.54
C LYS A 125 -6.26 29.64 12.94
N LEU A 126 -5.84 28.89 13.94
CA LEU A 126 -4.46 28.80 14.39
C LEU A 126 -3.65 27.97 13.39
N VAL A 127 -2.57 28.53 12.85
CA VAL A 127 -1.75 27.88 11.82
C VAL A 127 -0.60 27.13 12.47
N ILE A 128 -0.54 25.83 12.22
CA ILE A 128 0.54 24.95 12.70
C ILE A 128 1.37 24.50 11.52
N TYR A 129 2.66 24.83 11.55
CA TYR A 129 3.58 24.52 10.47
C TYR A 129 4.29 23.19 10.73
N VAL A 130 4.39 22.34 9.72
CA VAL A 130 5.37 21.24 9.71
C VAL A 130 6.67 21.79 9.17
N SER A 131 7.77 21.60 9.91
CA SER A 131 9.01 22.35 9.70
C SER A 131 10.24 21.47 9.44
N THR A 132 10.14 20.15 9.54
CA THR A 132 11.24 19.23 9.28
C THR A 132 10.76 17.95 8.58
N TRP A 133 11.71 17.20 8.02
CA TRP A 133 11.49 15.90 7.39
C TRP A 133 10.98 14.81 8.35
N ASN A 134 11.21 14.99 9.64
CA ASN A 134 10.65 14.15 10.71
C ASN A 134 9.34 14.71 11.31
N HIS A 135 8.59 15.48 10.52
CA HIS A 135 7.30 16.07 10.85
C HIS A 135 7.18 16.91 12.13
N MET A 136 8.28 17.51 12.59
CA MET A 136 8.18 18.38 13.76
C MET A 136 7.38 19.64 13.45
N PHE A 137 6.59 20.05 14.43
CA PHE A 137 5.74 21.22 14.36
C PHE A 137 6.45 22.51 14.78
N SER A 138 5.96 23.63 14.26
CA SER A 138 6.40 24.97 14.57
C SER A 138 5.22 25.94 14.55
N ASN A 139 5.36 27.04 15.29
CA ASN A 139 4.44 28.17 15.25
C ASN A 139 4.81 29.19 14.16
N LYS A 140 5.89 28.98 13.41
CA LYS A 140 6.40 29.90 12.38
C LYS A 140 6.70 29.17 11.07
N PRO A 141 6.51 29.84 9.91
CA PRO A 141 6.90 29.29 8.63
C PRO A 141 8.42 29.26 8.47
N LEU A 142 8.87 28.32 7.64
CA LEU A 142 10.22 28.30 7.07
C LEU A 142 10.36 29.43 6.04
N PRO A 143 11.56 30.05 5.96
CA PRO A 143 11.81 31.09 4.97
C PRO A 143 11.70 30.54 3.54
N ASN A 144 11.17 31.34 2.61
CA ASN A 144 11.09 31.05 1.18
C ASN A 144 10.40 29.71 0.83
N THR A 145 9.45 29.26 1.65
CA THR A 145 8.77 27.98 1.49
C THR A 145 7.30 28.16 1.10
N ASN A 146 6.87 27.44 0.06
CA ASN A 146 5.46 27.34 -0.30
C ASN A 146 4.80 26.22 0.50
N TYR A 147 3.54 26.40 0.87
CA TYR A 147 2.82 25.48 1.75
C TYR A 147 1.58 24.88 1.09
N ILE A 148 1.24 23.66 1.52
CA ILE A 148 -0.03 22.99 1.28
C ILE A 148 -0.78 22.95 2.61
N THR A 149 -2.03 23.41 2.59
CA THR A 149 -2.88 23.46 3.77
C THR A 149 -3.73 22.20 3.90
N TYR A 150 -3.72 21.62 5.09
CA TYR A 150 -4.53 20.48 5.49
C TYR A 150 -5.48 20.91 6.60
N PHE A 151 -6.74 20.47 6.48
CA PHE A 151 -7.78 20.75 7.44
C PHE A 151 -8.12 19.49 8.25
N PRO A 152 -8.46 19.63 9.54
CA PRO A 152 -8.88 18.49 10.35
C PRO A 152 -10.07 17.78 9.71
N THR A 153 -10.04 16.45 9.81
CA THR A 153 -11.10 15.60 9.29
C THR A 153 -12.09 15.25 10.40
N ASN A 154 -13.24 14.65 10.07
CA ASN A 154 -14.24 14.21 11.05
C ASN A 154 -13.82 12.93 11.82
N LEU A 155 -12.53 12.58 11.82
CA LEU A 155 -12.00 11.40 12.49
C LEU A 155 -11.75 11.71 13.96
N VAL A 156 -12.32 10.89 14.84
CA VAL A 156 -12.22 11.07 16.30
C VAL A 156 -11.40 9.94 16.90
N GLY A 157 -10.38 10.28 17.70
CA GLY A 157 -9.55 9.29 18.39
C GLY A 157 -8.30 9.90 19.03
N THR A 158 -7.85 9.28 20.13
CA THR A 158 -6.57 9.62 20.77
C THR A 158 -5.40 9.01 19.99
N ARG A 159 -4.15 9.44 20.26
CA ARG A 159 -2.92 8.81 19.75
C ARG A 159 -2.92 7.31 19.96
N ARG A 160 -3.43 6.84 21.11
CA ARG A 160 -3.53 5.41 21.43
C ARG A 160 -4.52 4.66 20.53
N ASP A 161 -5.60 5.30 20.13
CA ASP A 161 -6.58 4.74 19.20
C ASP A 161 -6.00 4.69 17.79
N VAL A 162 -5.35 5.78 17.36
CA VAL A 162 -4.65 5.86 16.07
C VAL A 162 -3.57 4.79 15.96
N GLU A 163 -2.73 4.62 16.99
CA GLU A 163 -1.73 3.55 17.01
C GLU A 163 -2.34 2.14 16.94
N GLN A 164 -3.56 1.91 17.45
CA GLN A 164 -4.23 0.62 17.30
C GLN A 164 -4.66 0.33 15.86
N PHE A 165 -4.86 1.35 15.03
CA PHE A 165 -5.18 1.18 13.61
C PHE A 165 -3.93 0.94 12.77
N PHE A 166 -2.89 1.74 12.96
CA PHE A 166 -1.73 1.77 12.06
C PHE A 166 -0.54 0.89 12.50
N SER A 167 -0.43 0.56 13.79
CA SER A 167 0.65 -0.32 14.27
C SER A 167 0.23 -1.79 14.22
N TRP A 168 0.99 -2.60 13.48
CA TRP A 168 0.85 -4.05 13.49
C TRP A 168 1.17 -4.66 14.85
N HIS A 169 1.84 -3.98 15.78
CA HIS A 169 1.99 -4.51 17.15
C HIS A 169 0.66 -4.57 17.91
N LYS A 170 -0.30 -3.72 17.54
CA LYS A 170 -1.57 -3.56 18.25
C LYS A 170 -2.77 -4.05 17.42
N ASN A 171 -2.68 -3.92 16.10
CA ASN A 171 -3.74 -4.29 15.18
C ASN A 171 -3.74 -5.80 14.88
N LYS A 172 -4.69 -6.55 15.46
CA LYS A 172 -4.83 -8.00 15.24
C LYS A 172 -4.91 -8.40 13.77
N LYS A 173 -5.52 -7.57 12.92
CA LYS A 173 -5.66 -7.81 11.48
C LYS A 173 -4.30 -7.73 10.78
N LEU A 174 -3.49 -6.72 11.12
CA LEU A 174 -2.12 -6.58 10.61
C LEU A 174 -1.17 -7.65 11.17
N ILE A 175 -1.27 -8.01 12.46
CA ILE A 175 -0.52 -9.14 13.04
C ILE A 175 -0.78 -10.42 12.24
N THR A 176 -2.07 -10.72 12.02
CA THR A 176 -2.48 -11.92 11.29
C THR A 176 -1.93 -11.88 9.86
N THR A 177 -1.98 -10.72 9.20
CA THR A 177 -1.43 -10.55 7.85
C THR A 177 0.08 -10.76 7.80
N PHE A 178 0.82 -10.24 8.77
CA PHE A 178 2.26 -10.44 8.88
C PHE A 178 2.61 -11.92 9.10
N VAL A 179 1.92 -12.61 10.01
CA VAL A 179 2.09 -14.05 10.26
C VAL A 179 1.79 -14.86 9.00
N LEU A 180 0.68 -14.58 8.31
CA LEU A 180 0.34 -15.25 7.06
C LEU A 180 1.39 -15.01 5.98
N THR A 181 1.99 -13.82 5.92
CA THR A 181 3.08 -13.49 4.99
C THR A 181 4.32 -14.35 5.26
N LEU A 182 4.69 -14.54 6.54
CA LEU A 182 5.78 -15.46 6.91
C LEU A 182 5.46 -16.92 6.53
N ILE A 183 4.19 -17.34 6.67
CA ILE A 183 3.73 -18.67 6.24
C ILE A 183 3.82 -18.83 4.71
N VAL A 184 3.52 -17.79 3.93
CA VAL A 184 3.71 -17.80 2.46
C VAL A 184 5.17 -18.08 2.10
N PHE A 185 6.12 -17.38 2.73
CA PHE A 185 7.55 -17.64 2.50
C PHE A 185 7.96 -19.06 2.90
N LEU A 186 7.46 -19.56 4.04
CA LEU A 186 7.69 -20.94 4.46
C LEU A 186 7.17 -21.95 3.42
N PHE A 187 5.92 -21.82 2.98
CA PHE A 187 5.33 -22.72 1.98
C PHE A 187 6.01 -22.61 0.61
N PHE A 188 6.49 -21.44 0.22
CA PHE A 188 7.32 -21.29 -0.98
C PHE A 188 8.61 -22.11 -0.86
N VAL A 189 9.35 -21.98 0.24
CA VAL A 189 10.57 -22.76 0.49
C VAL A 189 10.28 -24.27 0.47
N LEU A 190 9.19 -24.70 1.11
CA LEU A 190 8.78 -26.10 1.11
C LEU A 190 8.38 -26.61 -0.29
N THR A 191 7.74 -25.77 -1.11
CA THR A 191 7.40 -26.10 -2.51
C THR A 191 8.68 -26.37 -3.32
N VAL A 192 9.68 -25.50 -3.20
CA VAL A 192 10.97 -25.65 -3.90
C VAL A 192 11.74 -26.87 -3.36
N PHE A 193 11.74 -27.08 -2.05
CA PHE A 193 12.43 -28.21 -1.41
C PHE A 193 11.84 -29.56 -1.84
N PHE A 194 10.52 -29.66 -1.89
CA PHE A 194 9.81 -30.88 -2.28
C PHE A 194 9.57 -31.03 -3.78
N LYS A 195 10.25 -30.26 -4.64
CA LYS A 195 10.04 -30.28 -6.10
C LYS A 195 10.09 -31.66 -6.76
N LYS A 196 10.89 -32.59 -6.23
CA LYS A 196 11.00 -33.97 -6.75
C LYS A 196 9.82 -34.86 -6.37
N LYS A 197 9.03 -34.49 -5.36
CA LYS A 197 7.87 -35.23 -4.87
C LYS A 197 6.59 -34.56 -5.39
N SER A 198 6.07 -35.06 -6.51
CA SER A 198 4.94 -34.44 -7.23
C SER A 198 3.76 -34.08 -6.32
N LYS A 199 3.27 -35.01 -5.50
CA LYS A 199 2.14 -34.75 -4.58
C LYS A 199 2.45 -33.65 -3.55
N SER A 200 3.60 -33.71 -2.89
CA SER A 200 3.97 -32.73 -1.86
C SER A 200 4.18 -31.34 -2.46
N LYS A 201 4.82 -31.25 -3.64
CA LYS A 201 4.98 -29.99 -4.38
C LYS A 201 3.62 -29.35 -4.66
N VAL A 202 2.66 -30.10 -5.21
CA VAL A 202 1.32 -29.61 -5.53
C VAL A 202 0.62 -29.09 -4.27
N ILE A 203 0.70 -29.84 -3.16
CA ILE A 203 0.11 -29.44 -1.87
C ILE A 203 0.68 -28.10 -1.40
N PHE A 204 2.00 -27.96 -1.32
CA PHE A 204 2.61 -26.71 -0.83
C PHE A 204 2.42 -25.53 -1.79
N LYS A 205 2.37 -25.79 -3.10
CA LYS A 205 2.03 -24.76 -4.10
C LYS A 205 0.63 -24.21 -3.87
N VAL A 206 -0.36 -25.08 -3.71
CA VAL A 206 -1.76 -24.69 -3.43
C VAL A 206 -1.90 -24.06 -2.04
N LEU A 207 -1.19 -24.55 -1.03
CA LEU A 207 -1.18 -23.93 0.30
C LEU A 207 -0.58 -22.52 0.27
N THR A 208 0.45 -22.29 -0.55
CA THR A 208 1.02 -20.95 -0.75
C THR A 208 -0.05 -20.00 -1.28
N THR A 209 -0.73 -20.35 -2.37
CA THR A 209 -1.74 -19.45 -2.97
C THR A 209 -3.03 -19.37 -2.15
N PHE A 210 -3.40 -20.43 -1.42
CA PHE A 210 -4.47 -20.38 -0.43
C PHE A 210 -4.15 -19.40 0.70
N THR A 211 -2.91 -19.38 1.18
CA THR A 211 -2.48 -18.44 2.23
C THR A 211 -2.50 -17.00 1.72
N ILE A 212 -2.06 -16.75 0.49
CA ILE A 212 -2.16 -15.43 -0.16
C ILE A 212 -3.64 -15.02 -0.33
N PHE A 213 -4.52 -15.96 -0.72
CA PHE A 213 -5.96 -15.74 -0.76
C PHE A 213 -6.52 -15.33 0.60
N LEU A 214 -6.11 -15.98 1.70
CA LEU A 214 -6.54 -15.62 3.05
C LEU A 214 -6.06 -14.22 3.47
N ILE A 215 -4.85 -13.82 3.08
CA ILE A 215 -4.35 -12.45 3.30
C ILE A 215 -5.30 -11.44 2.66
N SER A 216 -5.67 -11.63 1.40
CA SER A 216 -6.60 -10.72 0.73
C SER A 216 -8.00 -10.79 1.34
N LEU A 217 -8.52 -11.98 1.64
CA LEU A 217 -9.85 -12.15 2.23
C LEU A 217 -9.98 -11.43 3.58
N LEU A 218 -8.93 -11.47 4.40
CA LEU A 218 -8.88 -10.77 5.68
C LEU A 218 -8.90 -9.24 5.49
N ASN A 219 -8.26 -8.75 4.43
CA ASN A 219 -7.98 -7.33 4.24
C ASN A 219 -9.00 -6.57 3.39
N SER A 220 -9.60 -7.22 2.40
CA SER A 220 -10.51 -6.63 1.42
C SER A 220 -11.79 -6.01 2.01
N SER A 221 -12.25 -4.91 1.42
CA SER A 221 -13.51 -4.24 1.77
C SER A 221 -14.14 -3.52 0.59
N GLY A 222 -15.19 -4.09 -0.02
CA GLY A 222 -15.85 -3.50 -1.18
C GLY A 222 -15.26 -4.04 -2.48
N VAL A 223 -14.62 -3.19 -3.29
CA VAL A 223 -14.15 -3.57 -4.64
C VAL A 223 -13.00 -4.59 -4.61
N GLU A 224 -12.24 -4.64 -3.52
CA GLU A 224 -11.12 -5.56 -3.31
C GLU A 224 -11.58 -7.03 -3.16
N PHE A 225 -12.87 -7.31 -3.01
CA PHE A 225 -13.39 -8.68 -3.12
C PHE A 225 -13.21 -9.25 -4.53
N LEU A 226 -13.02 -8.40 -5.54
CA LEU A 226 -12.62 -8.84 -6.87
C LEU A 226 -11.17 -9.39 -6.85
N ILE A 227 -10.26 -8.82 -6.07
CA ILE A 227 -8.92 -9.41 -5.87
C ILE A 227 -9.02 -10.78 -5.20
N VAL A 228 -9.90 -10.93 -4.21
CA VAL A 228 -10.16 -12.24 -3.56
C VAL A 228 -10.66 -13.27 -4.58
N ALA A 229 -11.61 -12.89 -5.44
CA ALA A 229 -12.08 -13.76 -6.53
C ALA A 229 -10.94 -14.11 -7.50
N GLY A 230 -10.11 -13.13 -7.88
CA GLY A 230 -8.96 -13.35 -8.75
C GLY A 230 -7.96 -14.36 -8.18
N LEU A 231 -7.64 -14.23 -6.88
CA LEU A 231 -6.76 -15.14 -6.15
C LEU A 231 -7.34 -16.55 -6.05
N PHE A 232 -8.66 -16.69 -5.86
CA PHE A 232 -9.34 -17.98 -5.88
C PHE A 232 -9.17 -18.68 -7.23
N PHE A 233 -9.37 -17.96 -8.34
CA PHE A 233 -9.14 -18.50 -9.68
C PHE A 233 -7.66 -18.77 -9.98
N GLY A 234 -6.73 -17.99 -9.41
CA GLY A 234 -5.30 -18.28 -9.45
C GLY A 234 -4.96 -19.59 -8.75
N MET A 235 -5.49 -19.83 -7.55
CA MET A 235 -5.34 -21.08 -6.80
C MET A 235 -5.90 -22.28 -7.56
N LEU A 236 -7.08 -22.15 -8.17
CA LEU A 236 -7.63 -23.20 -9.05
C LEU A 236 -6.73 -23.45 -10.27
N GLY A 237 -6.21 -22.38 -10.88
CA GLY A 237 -5.27 -22.45 -11.99
C GLY A 237 -4.00 -23.22 -11.62
N ASP A 238 -3.44 -22.93 -10.44
CA ASP A 238 -2.25 -23.60 -9.93
C ASP A 238 -2.45 -25.11 -9.75
N PHE A 239 -3.61 -25.52 -9.26
CA PHE A 239 -3.96 -26.93 -9.14
C PHE A 239 -4.15 -27.59 -10.52
N LEU A 240 -4.84 -26.91 -11.44
CA LEU A 240 -5.14 -27.46 -12.77
C LEU A 240 -3.89 -27.60 -13.64
N LEU A 241 -2.94 -26.66 -13.59
CA LEU A 241 -1.71 -26.69 -14.39
C LEU A 241 -0.78 -27.88 -14.07
N GLU A 242 -0.96 -28.54 -12.93
CA GLU A 242 -0.15 -29.71 -12.53
C GLU A 242 -0.56 -30.98 -13.30
N PHE A 243 -1.69 -30.95 -14.01
CA PHE A 243 -2.15 -32.05 -14.87
C PHE A 243 -1.95 -31.67 -16.34
N GLU A 244 -1.18 -32.49 -17.08
CA GLU A 244 -0.79 -32.17 -18.47
C GLU A 244 -1.98 -31.95 -19.42
N ASP A 245 -3.06 -32.71 -19.23
CA ASP A 245 -4.32 -32.64 -19.98
C ASP A 245 -5.17 -31.41 -19.63
N LYS A 246 -4.90 -30.75 -18.49
CA LYS A 246 -5.67 -29.61 -17.99
C LYS A 246 -4.96 -28.27 -18.18
N PHE A 247 -3.87 -28.21 -18.94
CA PHE A 247 -3.15 -26.97 -19.21
C PHE A 247 -4.07 -25.82 -19.68
N LEU A 248 -4.97 -26.12 -20.63
CA LEU A 248 -5.93 -25.12 -21.12
C LEU A 248 -6.90 -24.64 -20.02
N HIS A 249 -7.38 -25.56 -19.18
CA HIS A 249 -8.28 -25.23 -18.07
C HIS A 249 -7.59 -24.35 -17.02
N GLY A 250 -6.33 -24.67 -16.69
CA GLY A 250 -5.52 -23.84 -15.80
C GLY A 250 -5.32 -22.44 -16.35
N MET A 251 -4.97 -22.32 -17.64
CA MET A 251 -4.82 -21.03 -18.31
C MET A 251 -6.13 -20.22 -18.35
N VAL A 252 -7.28 -20.87 -18.58
CA VAL A 252 -8.60 -20.21 -18.51
C VAL A 252 -8.91 -19.75 -17.07
N SER A 253 -8.54 -20.53 -16.06
CA SER A 253 -8.69 -20.13 -14.66
C SER A 253 -7.88 -18.85 -14.37
N PHE A 254 -6.60 -18.81 -14.76
CA PHE A 254 -5.78 -17.60 -14.63
C PHE A 254 -6.34 -16.42 -15.43
N LEU A 255 -6.84 -16.64 -16.65
CA LEU A 255 -7.48 -15.61 -17.45
C LEU A 255 -8.66 -14.97 -16.72
N ILE A 256 -9.54 -15.77 -16.11
CA ILE A 256 -10.64 -15.29 -15.29
C ILE A 256 -10.11 -14.49 -14.10
N GLY A 257 -9.04 -14.97 -13.45
CA GLY A 257 -8.38 -14.27 -12.36
C GLY A 257 -7.87 -12.88 -12.75
N HIS A 258 -7.22 -12.77 -13.91
CA HIS A 258 -6.74 -11.50 -14.47
C HIS A 258 -7.86 -10.51 -14.77
N ILE A 259 -9.01 -11.00 -15.24
CA ILE A 259 -10.20 -10.17 -15.45
C ILE A 259 -10.68 -9.59 -14.12
N PHE A 260 -10.71 -10.38 -13.05
CA PHE A 260 -11.08 -9.89 -11.73
C PHE A 260 -10.11 -8.85 -11.18
N TYR A 261 -8.79 -9.06 -11.32
CA TYR A 261 -7.79 -8.05 -10.96
C TYR A 261 -7.96 -6.76 -11.75
N LEU A 262 -8.12 -6.87 -13.07
CA LEU A 262 -8.40 -5.75 -13.96
C LEU A 262 -9.63 -4.96 -13.49
N LEU A 263 -10.75 -5.63 -13.21
CA LEU A 263 -11.98 -4.99 -12.74
C LEU A 263 -11.77 -4.30 -11.40
N SER A 264 -11.05 -4.92 -10.47
CA SER A 264 -10.71 -4.30 -9.18
C SER A 264 -9.92 -3.01 -9.36
N PHE A 265 -8.88 -3.03 -10.20
CA PHE A 265 -8.04 -1.85 -10.45
C PHE A 265 -8.79 -0.75 -11.21
N LEU A 266 -9.61 -1.13 -12.18
CA LEU A 266 -10.49 -0.20 -12.90
C LEU A 266 -11.46 0.49 -11.96
N MET A 267 -12.15 -0.26 -11.10
CA MET A 267 -13.16 0.30 -10.20
C MET A 267 -12.54 1.14 -9.09
N LYS A 268 -11.36 0.76 -8.59
CA LYS A 268 -10.68 1.48 -7.50
C LYS A 268 -9.92 2.72 -7.97
N PHE A 269 -9.23 2.63 -9.10
CA PHE A 269 -8.28 3.66 -9.53
C PHE A 269 -8.66 4.35 -10.85
N GLY A 270 -9.51 3.72 -11.66
CA GLY A 270 -9.86 4.19 -12.99
C GLY A 270 -8.94 3.65 -14.08
N LEU A 271 -8.97 4.32 -15.24
CA LEU A 271 -8.18 3.96 -16.40
C LEU A 271 -6.70 4.32 -16.22
N PRO A 272 -5.77 3.49 -16.74
CA PRO A 272 -4.36 3.84 -16.75
C PRO A 272 -4.09 4.94 -17.79
N ASN A 273 -2.88 5.51 -17.74
CA ASN A 273 -2.41 6.40 -18.78
C ASN A 273 -2.43 5.68 -20.15
N ILE A 274 -3.01 6.33 -21.15
CA ILE A 274 -3.22 5.73 -22.47
C ILE A 274 -1.91 5.33 -23.17
N LEU A 275 -0.84 6.09 -22.98
CA LEU A 275 0.48 5.76 -23.54
C LEU A 275 1.05 4.52 -22.88
N VAL A 276 0.97 4.43 -21.54
CA VAL A 276 1.41 3.24 -20.78
C VAL A 276 0.65 1.99 -21.24
N PHE A 277 -0.67 2.12 -21.41
CA PHE A 277 -1.52 1.05 -21.94
C PHE A 277 -1.02 0.51 -23.29
N PHE A 278 -0.84 1.40 -24.28
CA PHE A 278 -0.42 0.99 -25.61
C PHE A 278 1.02 0.49 -25.66
N ILE A 279 1.94 1.07 -24.88
CA ILE A 279 3.34 0.61 -24.82
C ILE A 279 3.40 -0.82 -24.30
N ILE A 280 2.76 -1.10 -23.15
CA ILE A 280 2.76 -2.44 -22.55
C ILE A 280 2.16 -3.45 -23.51
N LEU A 281 0.97 -3.17 -24.04
CA LEU A 281 0.28 -4.10 -24.94
C LEU A 281 1.10 -4.37 -26.21
N SER A 282 1.71 -3.34 -26.79
CA SER A 282 2.56 -3.47 -27.98
C SER A 282 3.79 -4.33 -27.70
N ILE A 283 4.49 -4.11 -26.59
CA ILE A 283 5.66 -4.91 -26.20
C ILE A 283 5.29 -6.38 -26.06
N LEU A 284 4.20 -6.70 -25.35
CA LEU A 284 3.79 -8.08 -25.13
C LEU A 284 3.33 -8.77 -26.41
N LEU A 285 2.61 -8.06 -27.28
CA LEU A 285 2.22 -8.59 -28.58
C LEU A 285 3.43 -8.84 -29.49
N ILE A 286 4.41 -7.93 -29.50
CA ILE A 286 5.67 -8.13 -30.24
C ILE A 286 6.38 -9.39 -29.73
N LEU A 287 6.53 -9.53 -28.41
CA LEU A 287 7.15 -10.73 -27.82
C LEU A 287 6.40 -12.01 -28.19
N TYR A 288 5.07 -11.99 -28.17
CA TYR A 288 4.24 -13.10 -28.60
C TYR A 288 4.48 -13.46 -30.08
N PHE A 289 4.41 -12.49 -31.00
CA PHE A 289 4.54 -12.75 -32.44
C PHE A 289 5.95 -13.18 -32.85
N VAL A 290 6.98 -12.59 -32.23
CA VAL A 290 8.38 -12.89 -32.54
C VAL A 290 8.78 -14.26 -31.99
N ILE A 291 8.36 -14.61 -30.77
CA ILE A 291 8.91 -15.76 -30.04
C ILE A 291 7.93 -16.94 -30.00
N LEU A 292 6.65 -16.69 -29.68
CA LEU A 292 5.68 -17.75 -29.35
C LEU A 292 4.84 -18.17 -30.55
N PHE A 293 4.44 -17.26 -31.44
CA PHE A 293 3.46 -17.54 -32.50
C PHE A 293 3.78 -18.77 -33.35
N LYS A 294 5.05 -18.91 -33.80
CA LYS A 294 5.48 -20.08 -34.59
C LYS A 294 5.65 -21.35 -33.74
N LYS A 295 5.88 -21.22 -32.43
CA LYS A 295 6.24 -22.31 -31.51
C LYS A 295 5.04 -22.91 -30.78
N SER A 296 3.98 -22.14 -30.58
CA SER A 296 2.81 -22.53 -29.78
C SER A 296 1.86 -23.55 -30.41
N LYS A 297 2.15 -24.06 -31.63
CA LYS A 297 1.34 -25.09 -32.33
C LYS A 297 -0.17 -24.79 -32.29
N ASN A 298 -0.96 -25.62 -31.61
CA ASN A 298 -2.43 -25.48 -31.52
C ASN A 298 -2.88 -24.46 -30.45
N PHE A 299 -1.97 -23.94 -29.64
CA PHE A 299 -2.26 -22.98 -28.57
C PHE A 299 -2.08 -21.52 -28.98
N LYS A 300 -1.90 -21.21 -30.27
CA LYS A 300 -1.71 -19.83 -30.76
C LYS A 300 -2.83 -18.89 -30.30
N ILE A 301 -4.08 -19.23 -30.63
CA ILE A 301 -5.24 -18.38 -30.29
C ILE A 301 -5.42 -18.28 -28.76
N PRO A 302 -5.41 -19.39 -28.00
CA PRO A 302 -5.51 -19.30 -26.54
C PRO A 302 -4.42 -18.44 -25.89
N ILE A 303 -3.16 -18.56 -26.33
CA ILE A 303 -2.06 -17.75 -25.80
C ILE A 303 -2.20 -16.29 -26.21
N LEU A 304 -2.61 -15.99 -27.45
CA LEU A 304 -2.84 -14.61 -27.87
C LEU A 304 -3.91 -13.92 -27.00
N ILE A 305 -5.03 -14.59 -26.77
CA ILE A 305 -6.11 -14.08 -25.90
C ILE A 305 -5.56 -13.84 -24.48
N TYR A 306 -4.80 -14.80 -23.96
CA TYR A 306 -4.16 -14.67 -22.65
C TYR A 306 -3.18 -13.50 -22.58
N THR A 307 -2.29 -13.35 -23.57
CA THR A 307 -1.32 -12.25 -23.68
C THR A 307 -2.01 -10.89 -23.71
N ILE A 308 -3.13 -10.77 -24.43
CA ILE A 308 -3.91 -9.54 -24.45
C ILE A 308 -4.49 -9.26 -23.07
N ALA A 309 -5.14 -10.24 -22.44
CA ALA A 309 -5.79 -10.06 -21.15
C ALA A 309 -4.80 -9.72 -20.03
N ILE A 310 -3.67 -10.44 -19.93
CA ILE A 310 -2.64 -10.15 -18.94
C ILE A 310 -1.95 -8.80 -19.23
N GLY A 311 -1.79 -8.42 -20.50
CA GLY A 311 -1.26 -7.11 -20.88
C GLY A 311 -2.18 -5.96 -20.48
N ILE A 312 -3.49 -6.12 -20.66
CA ILE A 312 -4.49 -5.18 -20.18
C ILE A 312 -4.43 -5.11 -18.64
N MET A 313 -4.50 -6.24 -17.93
CA MET A 313 -4.39 -6.26 -16.47
C MET A 313 -3.11 -5.56 -15.99
N PHE A 314 -1.95 -5.88 -16.59
CA PHE A 314 -0.68 -5.27 -16.25
C PHE A 314 -0.71 -3.75 -16.47
N SER A 315 -1.25 -3.25 -17.57
CA SER A 315 -1.36 -1.80 -17.78
C SER A 315 -2.19 -1.10 -16.69
N PHE A 316 -3.24 -1.74 -16.18
CA PHE A 316 -4.08 -1.21 -15.10
C PHE A 316 -3.41 -1.19 -13.73
N THR A 317 -2.32 -1.93 -13.56
CA THR A 317 -1.50 -1.80 -12.34
C THR A 317 -0.85 -0.42 -12.21
N PHE A 318 -0.76 0.35 -13.30
CA PHE A 318 -0.27 1.74 -13.31
C PHE A 318 -1.39 2.78 -13.07
N SER A 319 -2.66 2.38 -12.98
CA SER A 319 -3.77 3.30 -12.67
C SER A 319 -3.59 4.12 -11.36
N PRO A 320 -2.93 3.61 -10.30
CA PRO A 320 -2.65 4.40 -9.09
C PRO A 320 -1.63 5.54 -9.27
N ALA A 321 -0.92 5.64 -10.40
CA ALA A 321 0.23 6.54 -10.57
C ALA A 321 -0.01 8.01 -10.19
N PHE A 322 -1.27 8.47 -10.28
CA PHE A 322 -1.68 9.85 -9.95
C PHE A 322 -2.62 9.91 -8.73
N LYS A 323 -2.65 8.87 -7.89
CA LYS A 323 -3.47 8.79 -6.68
C LYS A 323 -2.60 8.99 -5.45
N ASP A 324 -3.14 9.57 -4.38
CA ASP A 324 -2.40 9.91 -3.14
C ASP A 324 -1.97 8.68 -2.31
N ILE A 325 -1.90 7.49 -2.91
CA ILE A 325 -1.51 6.23 -2.28
C ILE A 325 -0.15 5.81 -2.84
N TYR A 326 0.93 6.35 -2.28
CA TYR A 326 2.26 6.37 -2.88
C TYR A 326 2.86 4.98 -3.10
N TYR A 327 2.84 4.09 -2.11
CA TYR A 327 3.44 2.75 -2.24
C TYR A 327 2.74 1.89 -3.32
N LEU A 328 1.43 2.06 -3.56
CA LEU A 328 0.73 1.33 -4.64
C LEU A 328 1.21 1.74 -6.04
N ARG A 329 1.72 2.96 -6.21
CA ARG A 329 2.26 3.45 -7.50
C ARG A 329 3.44 2.62 -7.98
N PHE A 330 4.19 2.02 -7.06
CA PHE A 330 5.35 1.18 -7.37
C PHE A 330 5.06 -0.31 -7.22
N MET A 331 4.36 -0.69 -6.15
CA MET A 331 4.13 -2.09 -5.81
C MET A 331 3.23 -2.81 -6.83
N LEU A 332 2.14 -2.19 -7.28
CA LEU A 332 1.24 -2.83 -8.25
C LEU A 332 1.91 -3.03 -9.62
N PRO A 333 2.61 -2.04 -10.20
CA PRO A 333 3.41 -2.25 -11.42
C PRO A 333 4.49 -3.32 -11.28
N LEU A 334 5.18 -3.36 -10.13
CA LEU A 334 6.15 -4.41 -9.85
C LEU A 334 5.48 -5.79 -9.86
N ALA A 335 4.32 -5.93 -9.21
CA ALA A 335 3.56 -7.16 -9.19
C ALA A 335 3.11 -7.59 -10.60
N GLY A 336 2.52 -6.68 -11.38
CA GLY A 336 2.09 -6.96 -12.74
C GLY A 336 3.25 -7.38 -13.65
N GLY A 337 4.41 -6.71 -13.53
CA GLY A 337 5.62 -7.07 -14.28
C GLY A 337 6.16 -8.44 -13.90
N LEU A 338 6.22 -8.76 -12.60
CA LEU A 338 6.61 -10.08 -12.09
C LEU A 338 5.67 -11.20 -12.56
N PHE A 339 4.36 -10.92 -12.62
CA PHE A 339 3.35 -11.87 -13.08
C PHE A 339 3.48 -12.14 -14.59
N VAL A 340 3.59 -11.08 -15.40
CA VAL A 340 3.83 -11.22 -16.84
C VAL A 340 5.14 -11.96 -17.10
N PHE A 341 6.17 -11.70 -16.31
CA PHE A 341 7.45 -12.38 -16.42
C PHE A 341 7.35 -13.87 -16.07
N SER A 342 6.66 -14.24 -14.98
CA SER A 342 6.45 -15.66 -14.64
C SER A 342 5.73 -16.42 -15.76
N ASP A 343 4.67 -15.81 -16.31
CA ASP A 343 3.82 -16.46 -17.32
C ASP A 343 4.53 -16.57 -18.67
N PHE A 344 5.32 -15.54 -19.01
CA PHE A 344 6.20 -15.60 -20.17
C PHE A 344 7.20 -16.75 -20.03
N LEU A 345 7.83 -16.94 -18.87
CA LEU A 345 8.75 -18.05 -18.65
C LEU A 345 8.06 -19.42 -18.72
N ILE A 346 6.82 -19.56 -18.21
CA ILE A 346 6.01 -20.77 -18.38
C ILE A 346 5.78 -21.07 -19.87
N ALA A 347 5.42 -20.06 -20.67
CA ALA A 347 5.22 -20.22 -22.10
C ALA A 347 6.51 -20.61 -22.84
N ILE A 348 7.65 -20.01 -22.48
CA ILE A 348 8.96 -20.38 -23.03
C ILE A 348 9.32 -21.83 -22.69
N GLU A 349 9.12 -22.25 -21.44
CA GLU A 349 9.41 -23.61 -20.99
C GLU A 349 8.54 -24.66 -21.69
N LYS A 350 7.25 -24.33 -21.91
CA LYS A 350 6.30 -25.24 -22.56
C LYS A 350 6.51 -25.36 -24.07
N PHE A 351 6.80 -24.27 -24.77
CA PHE A 351 6.75 -24.23 -26.23
C PHE A 351 8.09 -24.02 -26.94
N VAL A 352 9.09 -23.46 -26.26
CA VAL A 352 10.35 -23.04 -26.89
C VAL A 352 11.54 -23.88 -26.44
N ARG A 353 11.86 -23.87 -25.14
CA ARG A 353 13.03 -24.58 -24.59
C ARG A 353 12.94 -24.73 -23.07
N LYS A 354 13.60 -25.76 -22.53
CA LYS A 354 13.79 -25.90 -21.07
C LYS A 354 14.71 -24.79 -20.54
N ILE A 355 14.38 -24.25 -19.38
CA ILE A 355 15.16 -23.21 -18.69
C ILE A 355 15.80 -23.81 -17.44
N LYS A 356 17.09 -23.51 -17.21
CA LYS A 356 17.78 -23.94 -15.98
C LYS A 356 17.22 -23.18 -14.78
N TYR A 357 16.89 -23.89 -13.71
CA TYR A 357 16.27 -23.32 -12.50
C TYR A 357 14.91 -22.63 -12.74
N SER A 358 14.21 -22.98 -13.82
CA SER A 358 12.90 -22.44 -14.20
C SER A 358 11.93 -22.39 -13.04
N GLU A 359 11.81 -23.48 -12.31
CA GLU A 359 10.86 -23.63 -11.20
C GLU A 359 11.04 -22.59 -10.10
N ILE A 360 12.27 -22.28 -9.68
CA ILE A 360 12.51 -21.30 -8.61
C ILE A 360 12.20 -19.89 -9.12
N ILE A 361 12.60 -19.58 -10.35
CA ILE A 361 12.39 -18.25 -10.94
C ILE A 361 10.90 -18.02 -11.18
N ILE A 362 10.22 -18.97 -11.84
CA ILE A 362 8.80 -18.91 -12.16
C ILE A 362 7.97 -18.81 -10.88
N LEU A 363 8.15 -19.73 -9.92
CA LEU A 363 7.37 -19.72 -8.68
C LEU A 363 7.72 -18.50 -7.82
N GLY A 364 8.99 -18.09 -7.78
CA GLY A 364 9.43 -16.93 -7.02
C GLY A 364 8.79 -15.64 -7.52
N THR A 365 8.85 -15.37 -8.83
CA THR A 365 8.23 -14.16 -9.38
C THR A 365 6.71 -14.22 -9.34
N TYR A 366 6.12 -15.40 -9.55
CA TYR A 366 4.67 -15.60 -9.48
C TYR A 366 4.10 -15.38 -8.06
N PHE A 367 4.65 -16.06 -7.04
CA PHE A 367 4.16 -15.93 -5.68
C PHE A 367 4.42 -14.54 -5.12
N LEU A 368 5.54 -13.91 -5.47
CA LEU A 368 5.80 -12.52 -5.09
C LEU A 368 4.78 -11.57 -5.74
N ALA A 369 4.46 -11.75 -7.02
CA ALA A 369 3.42 -10.97 -7.69
C ALA A 369 2.06 -11.12 -7.00
N GLN A 370 1.63 -12.36 -6.74
CA GLN A 370 0.36 -12.65 -6.07
C GLN A 370 0.32 -12.08 -4.64
N LEU A 371 1.43 -12.18 -3.90
CA LEU A 371 1.54 -11.64 -2.55
C LEU A 371 1.43 -10.11 -2.55
N ILE A 372 2.11 -9.42 -3.46
CA ILE A 372 2.01 -7.96 -3.57
C ILE A 372 0.57 -7.53 -3.92
N ILE A 373 -0.09 -8.24 -4.86
CA ILE A 373 -1.50 -7.98 -5.19
C ILE A 373 -2.40 -8.20 -3.96
N ALA A 374 -2.19 -9.26 -3.18
CA ALA A 374 -2.97 -9.50 -1.96
C ALA A 374 -2.73 -8.43 -0.90
N LEU A 375 -1.48 -8.02 -0.68
CA LEU A 375 -1.12 -6.97 0.28
C LEU A 375 -1.66 -5.60 -0.13
N SER A 376 -1.91 -5.36 -1.42
CA SER A 376 -2.55 -4.13 -1.90
C SER A 376 -3.97 -3.92 -1.34
N THR A 377 -4.60 -4.96 -0.79
CA THR A 377 -5.93 -4.90 -0.17
C THR A 377 -5.94 -4.38 1.27
N ILE A 378 -4.77 -4.17 1.89
CA ILE A 378 -4.67 -3.57 3.23
C ILE A 378 -5.15 -2.11 3.25
N PHE A 379 -5.10 -1.44 2.10
CA PHE A 379 -5.13 0.02 2.02
C PHE A 379 -6.14 0.55 1.01
#